data_AF-A0A8J5IFY9-F1
#
_entry.id   AF-A0A8J5IFY9-F1
#
_cell.length_a   1.000
_cell.length_b   1.000
_cell.length_c   1.000
_cell.angle_alpha   90.00
_cell.angle_beta   90.00
_cell.angle_gamma   90.00
#
_symmetry.space_group_name_H-M   'P 1'
#
loop_
_entity.id
_entity.type
_entity.pdbx_description
1 polymer ?
#
loop_
_entity_poly.entity_id
_entity_poly.type
_entity_poly.pdbx_seq_one_letter_code
_entity_poly.pdbx_strand_id
1 'polypeptide(L)'
;MTVASSIFTLLLVLLAILVMQASASGSGSLGASVEFQTEATVNSTTTASSSSTSSSNSTEVTLAPINTPSSTSTTFQLVDNIDCNNTVSSMIYVIYNKNRALFDLCVSDAQYQIFPFLGTEPSAAQVQAMATSTSCDVVFTGVLLASFPQCTISGFPFKAAVETLLKIHVDLVYGYAPSPSAERFQEMMSWRRYVNLAKGAGVPYDSDSELYAEYEENLSVARSNSSIRVLSNYQIEYKLASGSWYDADGEDYTTIGSDSNEDTADKVSTGDGNSQASDSEASNVEENSTAAGSPAPSIIVTLASLLISALLVAT
;
A
#
# COMPACT_ATOMS: atom_id res chain seq x y z
N MET A 1 42.24 12.87 -38.72
CA MET A 1 40.87 12.41 -38.38
C MET A 1 41.01 11.19 -37.49
N THR A 2 41.22 11.42 -36.19
CA THR A 2 41.71 10.43 -35.21
C THR A 2 40.77 10.30 -34.02
N VAL A 3 39.51 10.74 -34.17
CA VAL A 3 38.48 10.73 -33.12
C VAL A 3 37.49 9.55 -33.28
N ALA A 4 37.50 8.86 -34.42
CA ALA A 4 36.56 7.78 -34.70
C ALA A 4 36.94 6.42 -34.05
N SER A 5 38.19 6.24 -33.60
CA SER A 5 38.64 4.95 -33.04
C SER A 5 38.24 4.76 -31.56
N SER A 6 38.15 5.86 -30.80
CA SER A 6 37.88 5.81 -29.35
C SER A 6 36.39 5.65 -29.00
N ILE A 7 35.48 5.98 -29.93
CA ILE A 7 34.04 5.84 -29.72
C ILE A 7 33.60 4.37 -29.93
N PHE A 8 34.26 3.66 -30.86
CA PHE A 8 33.96 2.25 -31.14
C PHE A 8 34.39 1.31 -30.00
N THR A 9 35.46 1.65 -29.28
CA THR A 9 35.93 0.89 -28.12
C THR A 9 35.07 1.12 -26.87
N LEU A 10 34.50 2.32 -26.70
CA LEU A 10 33.59 2.62 -25.59
C LEU A 10 32.21 1.95 -25.77
N LEU A 11 31.73 1.86 -27.02
CA LEU A 11 30.46 1.20 -27.35
C LEU A 11 30.51 -0.33 -27.14
N LEU A 12 31.67 -0.95 -27.35
CA LEU A 12 31.89 -2.38 -27.12
C LEU A 12 31.99 -2.74 -25.62
N VAL A 13 32.44 -1.82 -24.77
CA VAL A 13 32.48 -2.02 -23.31
C VAL A 13 31.09 -1.83 -22.68
N LEU A 14 30.25 -0.96 -23.23
CA LEU A 14 28.87 -0.74 -22.76
C LEU A 14 27.91 -1.89 -23.11
N LEU A 15 28.13 -2.62 -24.22
CA LEU A 15 27.32 -3.81 -24.56
C LEU A 15 27.66 -5.05 -23.71
N ALA A 16 28.84 -5.10 -23.07
CA ALA A 16 29.23 -6.20 -22.20
C ALA A 16 28.65 -6.11 -20.77
N ILE A 17 28.04 -4.99 -20.39
CA ILE A 17 27.45 -4.75 -19.05
C ILE A 17 25.93 -5.04 -19.03
N LEU A 18 25.31 -5.33 -20.19
CA LEU A 18 23.87 -5.61 -20.30
C LEU A 18 23.49 -7.10 -20.31
N VAL A 19 24.42 -8.01 -19.97
CA VAL A 19 24.15 -9.45 -19.84
C VAL A 19 24.65 -9.98 -18.49
N MET A 20 24.10 -9.45 -17.40
CA MET A 20 23.96 -10.16 -16.12
C MET A 20 22.79 -9.52 -15.35
N GLN A 21 22.08 -10.33 -14.58
CA GLN A 21 20.81 -10.05 -13.86
C GLN A 21 19.54 -10.40 -14.65
N ALA A 22 19.40 -11.67 -15.02
CA ALA A 22 18.10 -12.32 -15.03
C ALA A 22 18.12 -13.41 -13.94
N SER A 23 17.05 -13.44 -13.14
CA SER A 23 16.63 -14.50 -12.21
C SER A 23 17.22 -14.47 -10.79
N ALA A 24 16.48 -13.86 -9.87
CA ALA A 24 16.45 -14.30 -8.47
C ALA A 24 14.99 -14.39 -8.00
N SER A 25 14.26 -15.39 -8.52
CA SER A 25 13.09 -15.94 -7.86
C SER A 25 13.59 -16.86 -6.74
N GLY A 26 13.49 -16.40 -5.50
CA GLY A 26 13.85 -17.19 -4.32
C GLY A 26 12.71 -18.12 -3.89
N SER A 27 12.66 -19.32 -4.48
CA SER A 27 11.95 -20.48 -3.92
C SER A 27 12.94 -21.27 -3.06
N GLY A 28 12.76 -21.27 -1.74
CA GLY A 28 13.57 -22.04 -0.78
C GLY A 28 12.74 -23.13 -0.12
N SER A 29 12.77 -24.32 -0.71
CA SER A 29 12.15 -25.55 -0.21
C SER A 29 12.93 -26.16 0.96
N LEU A 30 12.17 -26.79 1.86
CA LEU A 30 12.58 -27.62 2.99
C LEU A 30 13.56 -28.73 2.60
N GLY A 31 14.51 -29.03 3.49
CA GLY A 31 15.43 -30.16 3.42
C GLY A 31 15.92 -30.54 4.82
N ALA A 32 15.66 -31.79 5.19
CA ALA A 32 15.63 -32.34 6.53
C ALA A 32 17.00 -32.76 7.11
N SER A 33 17.02 -32.83 8.45
CA SER A 33 17.67 -33.83 9.33
C SER A 33 19.07 -34.36 9.01
N VAL A 34 20.03 -34.14 9.92
CA VAL A 34 20.87 -35.22 10.49
C VAL A 34 21.28 -34.85 11.93
N GLU A 35 21.01 -35.79 12.82
CA GLU A 35 21.40 -35.92 14.23
C GLU A 35 22.81 -36.54 14.32
N PHE A 36 23.74 -36.00 15.14
CA PHE A 36 24.49 -36.80 16.12
C PHE A 36 25.38 -35.97 17.07
N GLN A 37 25.46 -36.51 18.29
CA GLN A 37 26.11 -36.06 19.52
C GLN A 37 27.64 -35.94 19.44
N THR A 38 28.22 -35.13 20.34
CA THR A 38 29.42 -35.56 21.11
C THR A 38 29.42 -34.87 22.48
N GLU A 39 29.64 -35.68 23.52
CA GLU A 39 29.74 -35.36 24.94
C GLU A 39 30.82 -34.34 25.31
N ALA A 40 30.57 -33.59 26.40
CA ALA A 40 31.61 -33.25 27.38
C ALA A 40 31.00 -33.20 28.79
N THR A 41 31.31 -34.23 29.57
CA THR A 41 31.17 -34.31 31.02
C THR A 41 32.18 -33.36 31.71
N VAL A 42 31.81 -32.72 32.83
CA VAL A 42 32.55 -32.75 34.12
C VAL A 42 32.01 -31.73 35.15
N ASN A 43 31.67 -32.31 36.31
CA ASN A 43 31.64 -31.84 37.70
C ASN A 43 30.69 -30.76 38.25
N SER A 44 29.88 -31.26 39.18
CA SER A 44 29.19 -30.61 40.29
C SER A 44 30.11 -29.83 41.24
N THR A 45 29.63 -28.69 41.73
CA THR A 45 29.88 -28.23 43.10
C THR A 45 28.66 -27.44 43.58
N THR A 46 28.04 -27.96 44.64
CA THR A 46 26.96 -27.37 45.43
C THR A 46 27.41 -26.13 46.17
N THR A 47 26.71 -25.01 45.98
CA THR A 47 26.58 -23.95 46.97
C THR A 47 25.13 -23.48 46.99
N ALA A 48 24.43 -23.79 48.08
CA ALA A 48 23.13 -23.24 48.39
C ALA A 48 23.29 -21.72 48.66
N SER A 49 22.58 -20.91 47.91
CA SER A 49 22.30 -19.52 48.29
C SER A 49 20.84 -19.25 48.03
N SER A 50 20.13 -19.04 49.13
CA SER A 50 18.74 -18.64 49.20
C SER A 50 18.60 -17.24 48.61
N SER A 51 18.32 -17.14 47.32
CA SER A 51 17.76 -15.95 46.72
C SER A 51 16.27 -16.18 46.53
N SER A 52 15.48 -15.43 47.31
CA SER A 52 14.05 -15.26 47.09
C SER A 52 13.80 -14.78 45.66
N THR A 53 13.49 -15.73 44.78
CA THR A 53 12.98 -15.43 43.45
C THR A 53 11.59 -14.86 43.63
N SER A 54 11.49 -13.53 43.61
CA SER A 54 10.24 -12.87 43.28
C SER A 54 9.86 -13.35 41.89
N SER A 55 9.00 -14.36 41.83
CA SER A 55 8.36 -14.82 40.61
C SER A 55 7.45 -13.71 40.11
N SER A 56 8.04 -12.73 39.43
CA SER A 56 7.32 -11.93 38.48
C SER A 56 6.88 -12.90 37.39
N ASN A 57 5.66 -13.42 37.53
CA ASN A 57 4.95 -14.05 36.42
C ASN A 57 4.72 -12.94 35.37
N SER A 58 5.75 -12.63 34.57
CA SER A 58 5.52 -12.07 33.25
C SER A 58 4.93 -13.22 32.44
N THR A 59 3.62 -13.26 32.33
CA THR A 59 2.96 -14.10 31.33
C THR A 59 3.48 -13.60 29.98
N GLU A 60 4.46 -14.29 29.42
CA GLU A 60 4.99 -13.98 28.10
C GLU A 60 3.84 -14.17 27.10
N VAL A 61 3.40 -13.08 26.48
CA VAL A 61 2.36 -13.13 25.45
C VAL A 61 2.94 -13.89 24.27
N THR A 62 2.48 -15.12 24.07
CA THR A 62 2.87 -15.94 22.92
C THR A 62 2.11 -15.45 21.70
N LEU A 63 2.82 -14.95 20.70
CA LEU A 63 2.20 -14.47 19.45
C LEU A 63 1.74 -15.65 18.59
N ALA A 64 0.56 -15.52 17.97
CA ALA A 64 0.02 -16.52 17.06
C ALA A 64 1.02 -16.85 15.91
N PRO A 65 1.17 -18.12 15.49
CA PRO A 65 2.03 -18.47 14.36
C PRO A 65 1.60 -17.79 13.04
N ILE A 66 2.56 -17.49 12.16
CA ILE A 66 2.28 -17.07 10.78
C ILE A 66 2.52 -18.24 9.85
N ASN A 67 1.45 -18.72 9.22
CA ASN A 67 1.53 -19.74 8.18
C ASN A 67 1.99 -19.12 6.86
N THR A 68 2.62 -19.92 5.99
CA THR A 68 2.99 -19.49 4.63
C THR A 68 2.11 -20.18 3.60
N PRO A 69 1.65 -19.46 2.57
CA PRO A 69 0.87 -20.07 1.51
C PRO A 69 1.75 -20.94 0.60
N SER A 70 1.13 -21.92 -0.07
CA SER A 70 1.76 -22.74 -1.11
C SER A 70 0.78 -23.02 -2.23
N SER A 71 1.26 -23.13 -3.48
CA SER A 71 0.42 -23.39 -4.65
C SER A 71 -0.34 -24.72 -4.60
N THR A 72 0.13 -25.68 -3.79
CA THR A 72 -0.48 -27.01 -3.64
C THR A 72 -1.16 -27.23 -2.29
N SER A 73 -1.21 -26.20 -1.43
CA SER A 73 -1.81 -26.32 -0.10
C SER A 73 -3.31 -26.55 -0.19
N THR A 74 -3.85 -27.41 0.67
CA THR A 74 -5.30 -27.61 0.78
C THR A 74 -5.96 -26.66 1.77
N THR A 75 -5.17 -25.93 2.57
CA THR A 75 -5.65 -25.03 3.63
C THR A 75 -5.25 -23.58 3.40
N PHE A 76 -4.16 -23.31 2.68
CA PHE A 76 -3.73 -21.94 2.40
C PHE A 76 -3.00 -21.84 1.06
N GLN A 77 -3.77 -21.59 0.00
CA GLN A 77 -3.26 -21.53 -1.37
C GLN A 77 -2.62 -20.19 -1.68
N LEU A 78 -1.47 -20.26 -2.35
CA LEU A 78 -0.82 -19.08 -2.92
C LEU A 78 -1.58 -18.64 -4.16
N VAL A 79 -1.98 -17.37 -4.19
CA VAL A 79 -2.55 -16.68 -5.35
C VAL A 79 -1.59 -15.57 -5.75
N ASP A 80 -1.37 -15.43 -7.06
CA ASP A 80 -0.49 -14.41 -7.61
C ASP A 80 -0.91 -13.00 -7.19
N ASN A 81 0.08 -12.12 -7.05
CA ASN A 81 -0.19 -10.73 -6.74
C ASN A 81 -0.89 -10.05 -7.93
N ILE A 82 -1.86 -9.20 -7.63
CA ILE A 82 -2.66 -8.50 -8.63
C ILE A 82 -2.43 -7.00 -8.46
N ASP A 83 -2.04 -6.32 -9.54
CA ASP A 83 -1.96 -4.86 -9.55
C ASP A 83 -3.36 -4.24 -9.58
N CYS A 84 -3.52 -3.11 -8.89
CA CYS A 84 -4.79 -2.40 -8.88
C CYS A 84 -5.11 -1.88 -10.29
N ASN A 85 -6.29 -2.26 -10.81
CA ASN A 85 -6.76 -1.72 -12.07
C ASN A 85 -7.03 -0.21 -11.97
N ASN A 86 -7.15 0.47 -13.10
CA ASN A 86 -7.32 1.93 -13.14
C ASN A 86 -8.50 2.42 -12.28
N THR A 87 -9.62 1.72 -12.26
CA THR A 87 -10.79 2.09 -11.45
C THR A 87 -10.47 2.06 -9.96
N VAL A 88 -9.87 0.97 -9.47
CA VAL A 88 -9.50 0.84 -8.05
C VAL A 88 -8.43 1.86 -7.67
N SER A 89 -7.40 2.00 -8.50
CA SER A 89 -6.34 2.99 -8.30
C SER A 89 -6.89 4.40 -8.22
N SER A 90 -7.79 4.79 -9.13
CA SER A 90 -8.46 6.10 -9.08
C SER A 90 -9.25 6.30 -7.79
N MET A 91 -9.99 5.30 -7.32
CA MET A 91 -10.75 5.42 -6.06
C MET A 91 -9.83 5.55 -4.84
N ILE A 92 -8.69 4.86 -4.81
CA ILE A 92 -7.68 5.01 -3.75
C ILE A 92 -7.11 6.44 -3.75
N TYR A 93 -6.82 7.02 -4.93
CA TYR A 93 -6.39 8.41 -5.01
C TYR A 93 -7.50 9.41 -4.65
N VAL A 94 -8.76 9.10 -4.92
CA VAL A 94 -9.89 9.95 -4.50
C VAL A 94 -10.00 10.03 -2.98
N ILE A 95 -9.95 8.89 -2.27
CA ILE A 95 -9.96 8.90 -0.80
C ILE A 95 -8.73 9.61 -0.23
N TYR A 96 -7.54 9.41 -0.82
CA TYR A 96 -6.34 10.12 -0.37
C TYR A 96 -6.48 11.64 -0.55
N ASN A 97 -6.84 12.10 -1.76
CA ASN A 97 -6.89 13.53 -2.07
C ASN A 97 -7.98 14.26 -1.28
N LYS A 98 -9.14 13.64 -1.05
CA LYS A 98 -10.24 14.24 -0.29
C LYS A 98 -9.97 14.36 1.21
N ASN A 99 -9.05 13.54 1.72
CA ASN A 99 -8.74 13.46 3.15
C ASN A 99 -7.28 13.83 3.40
N ARG A 100 -6.67 14.61 2.50
CA ARG A 100 -5.23 14.84 2.49
C ARG A 100 -4.72 15.38 3.82
N ALA A 101 -5.45 16.28 4.47
CA ALA A 101 -5.06 16.80 5.78
C ALA A 101 -5.01 15.70 6.87
N LEU A 102 -5.93 14.71 6.83
CA LEU A 102 -5.89 13.56 7.75
C LEU A 102 -4.68 12.66 7.46
N PHE A 103 -4.38 12.42 6.18
CA PHE A 103 -3.19 11.65 5.79
C PHE A 103 -1.92 12.38 6.23
N ASP A 104 -1.80 13.68 5.98
CA ASP A 104 -0.64 14.48 6.37
C ASP A 104 -0.45 14.51 7.90
N LEU A 105 -1.56 14.58 8.66
CA LEU A 105 -1.51 14.49 10.13
C LEU A 105 -1.06 13.09 10.60
N CYS A 106 -1.57 12.01 10.01
CA CYS A 106 -1.08 10.67 10.32
C CYS A 106 0.41 10.51 9.98
N VAL A 107 0.88 11.06 8.85
CA VAL A 107 2.29 11.07 8.48
C VAL A 107 3.11 11.84 9.51
N SER A 108 2.61 12.98 9.99
CA SER A 108 3.24 13.79 11.03
C SER A 108 3.33 13.03 12.36
N ASP A 109 2.24 12.41 12.81
CA ASP A 109 2.21 11.69 14.08
C ASP A 109 3.11 10.44 14.05
N ALA A 110 3.05 9.69 12.95
CA ALA A 110 3.80 8.45 12.80
C ALA A 110 5.24 8.64 12.32
N GLN A 111 5.59 9.83 11.83
CA GLN A 111 6.84 10.09 11.12
C GLN A 111 7.06 9.09 9.96
N TYR A 112 5.98 8.70 9.28
CA TYR A 112 6.02 7.69 8.22
C TYR A 112 4.93 7.87 7.16
N GLN A 113 5.31 7.77 5.88
CA GLN A 113 4.41 7.91 4.75
C GLN A 113 3.95 6.55 4.20
N ILE A 114 2.80 6.10 4.68
CA ILE A 114 2.17 4.85 4.23
C ILE A 114 1.58 4.96 2.83
N PHE A 115 1.05 6.13 2.46
CA PHE A 115 0.48 6.39 1.14
C PHE A 115 0.63 7.86 0.74
N PRO A 116 1.07 8.16 -0.51
CA PRO A 116 1.64 7.23 -1.48
C PRO A 116 2.93 6.57 -0.95
N PHE A 117 3.09 5.27 -1.16
CA PHE A 117 4.23 4.51 -0.63
C PHE A 117 5.53 4.93 -1.32
N LEU A 118 6.56 5.23 -0.52
CA LEU A 118 7.86 5.72 -1.00
C LEU A 118 8.91 4.61 -1.18
N GLY A 119 8.53 3.34 -1.06
CA GLY A 119 9.44 2.20 -1.23
C GLY A 119 10.22 1.79 0.02
N THR A 120 10.05 2.50 1.14
CA THR A 120 10.74 2.18 2.41
C THR A 120 9.76 1.60 3.41
N GLU A 121 10.08 0.44 3.96
CA GLU A 121 9.29 -0.21 5.01
C GLU A 121 9.38 0.56 6.34
N PRO A 122 8.31 0.57 7.17
CA PRO A 122 8.34 1.26 8.45
C PRO A 122 9.20 0.50 9.47
N SER A 123 9.89 1.25 10.32
CA SER A 123 10.53 0.71 11.53
C SER A 123 9.51 0.30 12.58
N ALA A 124 9.90 -0.51 13.58
CA ALA A 124 9.02 -0.91 14.68
C ALA A 124 8.43 0.30 15.44
N ALA A 125 9.22 1.36 15.63
CA ALA A 125 8.76 2.59 16.28
C ALA A 125 7.70 3.32 15.43
N GLN A 126 7.87 3.37 14.11
CA GLN A 126 6.88 3.96 13.20
C GLN A 126 5.60 3.11 13.13
N VAL A 127 5.71 1.77 13.16
CA VAL A 127 4.55 0.88 13.25
C VAL A 127 3.76 1.15 14.53
N GLN A 128 4.45 1.24 15.68
CA GLN A 128 3.82 1.58 16.94
C GLN A 128 3.14 2.96 16.86
N ALA A 129 3.84 3.98 16.36
CA ALA A 129 3.31 5.33 16.25
C ALA A 129 2.07 5.41 15.34
N MET A 130 2.08 4.72 14.19
CA MET A 130 0.90 4.56 13.33
C MET A 130 -0.26 3.88 14.06
N ALA A 131 0.02 2.83 14.83
CA ALA A 131 -1.00 2.06 15.52
C ALA A 131 -1.58 2.78 16.76
N THR A 132 -0.84 3.71 17.38
CA THR A 132 -1.31 4.45 18.55
C THR A 132 -1.83 5.85 18.24
N SER A 133 -1.58 6.37 17.04
CA SER A 133 -2.06 7.70 16.65
C SER A 133 -3.55 7.68 16.31
N THR A 134 -4.30 8.61 16.92
CA THR A 134 -5.72 8.82 16.63
C THR A 134 -5.94 9.26 15.18
N SER A 135 -5.06 10.08 14.60
CA SER A 135 -5.21 10.52 13.21
C SER A 135 -5.02 9.36 12.24
N CYS A 136 -4.07 8.47 12.54
CA CYS A 136 -3.86 7.24 11.78
C CYS A 136 -5.02 6.24 11.94
N ASP A 137 -5.59 6.07 13.14
CA ASP A 137 -6.80 5.25 13.32
C ASP A 137 -7.97 5.77 12.47
N VAL A 138 -8.20 7.08 12.44
CA VAL A 138 -9.23 7.71 11.59
C VAL A 138 -9.00 7.39 10.11
N VAL A 139 -7.77 7.58 9.62
CA VAL A 139 -7.41 7.30 8.22
C VAL A 139 -7.59 5.81 7.89
N PHE A 140 -7.03 4.92 8.72
CA PHE A 140 -7.04 3.49 8.45
C PHE A 140 -8.43 2.89 8.56
N THR A 141 -9.21 3.27 9.57
CA THR A 141 -10.60 2.85 9.69
C THR A 141 -11.42 3.38 8.50
N GLY A 142 -11.19 4.63 8.07
CA GLY A 142 -11.80 5.16 6.85
C GLY A 142 -11.47 4.31 5.60
N VAL A 143 -10.20 3.94 5.41
CA VAL A 143 -9.80 3.07 4.29
C VAL A 143 -10.41 1.67 4.41
N LEU A 144 -10.50 1.11 5.62
CA LEU A 144 -11.16 -0.17 5.86
C LEU A 144 -12.64 -0.13 5.46
N LEU A 145 -13.35 0.93 5.84
CA LEU A 145 -14.77 1.14 5.53
C LEU A 145 -15.02 1.37 4.03
N ALA A 146 -14.07 2.00 3.33
CA ALA A 146 -14.11 2.14 1.87
C ALA A 146 -14.02 0.80 1.12
N SER A 147 -13.66 -0.30 1.80
CA SER A 147 -13.79 -1.67 1.31
C SER A 147 -13.08 -1.95 -0.02
N PHE A 148 -11.88 -1.39 -0.21
CA PHE A 148 -11.08 -1.67 -1.40
C PHE A 148 -10.76 -3.17 -1.53
N PRO A 149 -10.70 -3.71 -2.77
CA PRO A 149 -10.26 -5.07 -2.99
C PRO A 149 -8.76 -5.22 -2.70
N GLN A 150 -8.31 -6.45 -2.49
CA GLN A 150 -6.88 -6.71 -2.36
C GLN A 150 -6.22 -6.59 -3.74
N CYS A 151 -5.33 -5.62 -3.86
CA CYS A 151 -4.44 -5.44 -4.99
C CYS A 151 -3.21 -4.66 -4.53
N THR A 152 -2.24 -4.52 -5.43
CA THR A 152 -1.01 -3.79 -5.21
C THR A 152 -1.05 -2.47 -5.98
N ILE A 153 -0.86 -1.36 -5.28
CA ILE A 153 -0.76 -0.03 -5.87
C ILE A 153 0.68 0.45 -5.72
N SER A 154 1.36 0.71 -6.84
CA SER A 154 2.78 1.12 -6.85
C SER A 154 3.69 0.20 -6.03
N GLY A 155 3.47 -1.12 -6.11
CA GLY A 155 4.25 -2.10 -5.35
C GLY A 155 3.81 -2.31 -3.89
N PHE A 156 2.79 -1.58 -3.41
CA PHE A 156 2.33 -1.64 -2.02
C PHE A 156 0.94 -2.31 -1.84
N PRO A 157 0.76 -3.28 -0.93
CA PRO A 157 -0.51 -3.94 -0.69
C PRO A 157 -1.39 -3.13 0.28
N PHE A 158 -1.94 -2.00 -0.19
CA PHE A 158 -2.60 -0.99 0.64
C PHE A 158 -3.66 -1.54 1.59
N LYS A 159 -4.56 -2.42 1.12
CA LYS A 159 -5.57 -3.08 1.96
C LYS A 159 -4.95 -3.87 3.12
N ALA A 160 -3.96 -4.71 2.82
CA ALA A 160 -3.33 -5.56 3.83
C ALA A 160 -2.58 -4.71 4.86
N ALA A 161 -1.89 -3.66 4.43
CA ALA A 161 -1.19 -2.75 5.33
C ALA A 161 -2.15 -2.07 6.32
N VAL A 162 -3.26 -1.52 5.82
CA VAL A 162 -4.29 -0.90 6.66
C VAL A 162 -4.92 -1.90 7.62
N GLU A 163 -5.27 -3.09 7.15
CA GLU A 163 -5.84 -4.14 7.99
C GLU A 163 -4.85 -4.60 9.07
N THR A 164 -3.57 -4.72 8.76
CA THR A 164 -2.52 -5.06 9.74
C THR A 164 -2.33 -3.95 10.78
N LEU A 165 -2.32 -2.68 10.37
CA LEU A 165 -2.20 -1.55 11.30
C LEU A 165 -3.40 -1.44 12.24
N LEU A 166 -4.62 -1.67 11.74
CA LEU A 166 -5.82 -1.69 12.59
C LEU A 166 -5.85 -2.88 13.54
N LYS A 167 -5.37 -4.06 13.09
CA LYS A 167 -5.21 -5.21 13.97
C LYS A 167 -4.30 -4.86 15.15
N ILE A 168 -3.14 -4.26 14.87
CA ILE A 168 -2.16 -3.84 15.89
C ILE A 168 -2.72 -2.73 16.77
N HIS A 169 -3.44 -1.75 16.20
CA HIS A 169 -4.11 -0.70 16.97
C HIS A 169 -5.01 -1.31 18.06
N VAL A 170 -5.90 -2.24 17.68
CA VAL A 170 -6.79 -2.90 18.63
C VAL A 170 -6.02 -3.74 19.65
N ASP A 171 -4.98 -4.47 19.24
CA ASP A 171 -4.13 -5.21 20.18
C ASP A 171 -3.53 -4.30 21.25
N LEU A 172 -3.04 -3.13 20.86
CA LEU A 172 -2.42 -2.16 21.76
C LEU A 172 -3.45 -1.51 22.70
N VAL A 173 -4.61 -1.11 22.17
CA VAL A 173 -5.69 -0.47 22.94
C VAL A 173 -6.25 -1.41 24.02
N TYR A 174 -6.44 -2.68 23.70
CA TYR A 174 -7.00 -3.67 24.63
C TYR A 174 -5.94 -4.47 25.38
N GLY A 175 -4.65 -4.28 25.08
CA GLY A 175 -3.55 -4.99 25.73
C GLY A 175 -3.47 -6.48 25.38
N TYR A 176 -3.94 -6.88 24.19
CA TYR A 176 -3.89 -8.27 23.73
C TYR A 176 -2.49 -8.69 23.28
N ALA A 177 -1.76 -7.79 22.63
CA ALA A 177 -0.39 -8.02 22.20
C ALA A 177 0.43 -6.72 22.23
N PRO A 178 1.75 -6.81 22.45
CA PRO A 178 2.64 -5.66 22.30
C PRO A 178 2.81 -5.26 20.83
N SER A 179 3.36 -4.07 20.59
CA SER A 179 3.71 -3.65 19.23
C SER A 179 4.74 -4.62 18.63
N PRO A 180 4.54 -5.09 17.38
CA PRO A 180 5.45 -6.06 16.76
C PRO A 180 6.81 -5.43 16.40
N SER A 181 7.80 -6.28 16.13
CA SER A 181 9.01 -5.85 15.43
C SER A 181 8.70 -5.45 13.98
N ALA A 182 9.65 -4.79 13.31
CA ALA A 182 9.49 -4.43 11.90
C ALA A 182 9.34 -5.67 11.02
N GLU A 183 10.15 -6.70 11.26
CA GLU A 183 10.10 -7.98 10.54
C GLU A 183 8.75 -8.65 10.74
N ARG A 184 8.27 -8.70 11.99
CA ARG A 184 6.99 -9.31 12.31
C ARG A 184 5.82 -8.56 11.66
N PHE A 185 5.87 -7.23 11.62
CA PHE A 185 4.90 -6.41 10.91
C PHE A 185 4.86 -6.76 9.41
N GLN A 186 6.03 -6.90 8.77
CA GLN A 186 6.11 -7.27 7.35
C GLN A 186 5.56 -8.67 7.07
N GLU A 187 5.86 -9.64 7.93
CA GLU A 187 5.31 -11.00 7.84
C GLU A 187 3.78 -10.97 7.96
N MET A 188 3.25 -10.23 8.94
CA MET A 188 1.81 -10.09 9.17
C MET A 188 1.10 -9.43 7.98
N MET A 189 1.66 -8.35 7.43
CA MET A 189 1.13 -7.67 6.26
C MET A 189 1.17 -8.56 5.01
N SER A 190 2.28 -9.27 4.81
CA SER A 190 2.43 -10.21 3.69
C SER A 190 1.45 -11.37 3.80
N TRP A 191 1.33 -11.96 4.98
CA TRP A 191 0.34 -13.01 5.28
C TRP A 191 -1.08 -12.50 5.02
N ARG A 192 -1.43 -11.32 5.50
CA ARG A 192 -2.78 -10.76 5.32
C ARG A 192 -3.10 -10.49 3.85
N ARG A 193 -2.11 -10.02 3.07
CA ARG A 193 -2.22 -9.91 1.61
C ARG A 193 -2.56 -11.25 0.97
N TYR A 194 -1.84 -12.31 1.30
CA TYR A 194 -2.09 -13.64 0.73
C TYR A 194 -3.45 -14.21 1.12
N VAL A 195 -3.85 -14.05 2.39
CA VAL A 195 -5.19 -14.41 2.86
C VAL A 195 -6.26 -13.68 2.05
N ASN A 196 -6.12 -12.37 1.87
CA ASN A 196 -7.09 -11.58 1.14
C ASN A 196 -7.16 -11.95 -0.36
N LEU A 197 -6.02 -12.25 -1.00
CA LEU A 197 -5.99 -12.71 -2.39
C LEU A 197 -6.66 -14.09 -2.55
N ALA A 198 -6.32 -15.05 -1.68
CA ALA A 198 -6.91 -16.38 -1.70
C ALA A 198 -8.43 -16.34 -1.43
N LYS A 199 -8.86 -15.56 -0.44
CA LYS A 199 -10.28 -15.31 -0.14
C LYS A 199 -11.00 -14.67 -1.33
N GLY A 200 -10.39 -13.68 -2.00
CA GLY A 200 -10.95 -13.04 -3.18
C GLY A 200 -11.06 -13.95 -4.41
N ALA A 201 -10.15 -14.91 -4.54
CA ALA A 201 -10.16 -15.92 -5.61
C ALA A 201 -11.07 -17.12 -5.32
N GLY A 202 -11.63 -17.23 -4.11
CA GLY A 202 -12.48 -18.35 -3.71
C GLY A 202 -11.72 -19.67 -3.54
N VAL A 203 -10.42 -19.62 -3.26
CA VAL A 203 -9.57 -20.78 -2.98
C VAL A 203 -9.31 -20.90 -1.47
N PRO A 204 -8.84 -22.06 -0.96
CA PRO A 204 -8.50 -22.20 0.46
C PRO A 204 -7.53 -21.10 0.92
N TYR A 205 -7.87 -20.47 2.03
CA TYR A 205 -7.07 -19.47 2.72
C TYR A 205 -6.98 -19.87 4.20
N ASP A 206 -6.08 -19.25 4.96
CA ASP A 206 -5.74 -19.60 6.34
C ASP A 206 -6.86 -19.32 7.38
N SER A 207 -8.13 -19.60 7.05
CA SER A 207 -9.34 -19.31 7.85
C SER A 207 -9.34 -19.94 9.23
N ASP A 208 -8.66 -21.06 9.39
CA ASP A 208 -8.70 -21.86 10.63
C ASP A 208 -7.54 -21.49 11.59
N SER A 209 -6.67 -20.55 11.23
CA SER A 209 -5.56 -20.14 12.09
C SER A 209 -6.01 -19.17 13.19
N GLU A 210 -5.30 -19.23 14.32
CA GLU A 210 -5.48 -18.30 15.43
C GLU A 210 -5.28 -16.84 14.97
N LEU A 211 -4.25 -16.59 14.16
CA LEU A 211 -3.99 -15.26 13.60
C LEU A 211 -5.15 -14.76 12.73
N TYR A 212 -5.81 -15.63 11.96
CA TYR A 212 -7.00 -15.25 11.21
C TYR A 212 -8.17 -14.85 12.10
N ALA A 213 -8.41 -15.63 13.16
CA ALA A 213 -9.44 -15.29 14.14
C ALA A 213 -9.15 -13.93 14.80
N GLU A 214 -7.92 -13.68 15.27
CA GLU A 214 -7.50 -12.40 15.84
C GLU A 214 -7.73 -11.22 14.87
N TYR A 215 -7.35 -11.39 13.59
CA TYR A 215 -7.55 -10.36 12.57
C TYR A 215 -9.03 -10.06 12.36
N GLU A 216 -9.88 -11.08 12.21
CA GLU A 216 -11.30 -10.84 11.95
C GLU A 216 -12.02 -10.23 13.16
N GLU A 217 -11.65 -10.61 14.38
CA GLU A 217 -12.16 -9.99 15.61
C GLU A 217 -11.73 -8.53 15.70
N ASN A 218 -10.44 -8.24 15.61
CA ASN A 218 -9.93 -6.87 15.74
C ASN A 218 -10.43 -5.96 14.61
N LEU A 219 -10.48 -6.45 13.37
CA LEU A 219 -11.05 -5.69 12.27
C LEU A 219 -12.56 -5.49 12.43
N SER A 220 -13.27 -6.43 13.06
CA SER A 220 -14.68 -6.22 13.41
C SER A 220 -14.83 -5.10 14.43
N VAL A 221 -13.96 -5.02 15.44
CA VAL A 221 -13.93 -3.90 16.40
C VAL A 221 -13.72 -2.58 15.66
N ALA A 222 -12.71 -2.49 14.79
CA ALA A 222 -12.44 -1.28 14.00
C ALA A 222 -13.62 -0.90 13.09
N ARG A 223 -14.23 -1.86 12.37
CA ARG A 223 -15.43 -1.60 11.53
C ARG A 223 -16.63 -1.12 12.33
N SER A 224 -16.77 -1.59 13.58
CA SER A 224 -17.86 -1.21 14.47
C SER A 224 -17.66 0.15 15.15
N ASN A 225 -16.50 0.80 14.93
CA ASN A 225 -16.21 2.11 15.47
C ASN A 225 -17.15 3.17 14.88
N SER A 226 -18.24 3.45 15.59
CA SER A 226 -19.26 4.42 15.19
C SER A 226 -18.81 5.89 15.23
N SER A 227 -17.59 6.15 15.68
CA SER A 227 -16.99 7.49 15.68
C SER A 227 -16.35 7.85 14.36
N ILE A 228 -16.25 6.94 13.40
CA ILE A 228 -15.65 7.17 12.08
C ILE A 228 -16.64 6.68 11.03
N ARG A 229 -16.81 7.46 9.96
CA ARG A 229 -17.63 7.07 8.81
C ARG A 229 -16.99 7.53 7.51
N VAL A 230 -17.38 6.86 6.43
CA VAL A 230 -16.99 7.23 5.07
C VAL A 230 -18.24 7.56 4.29
N LEU A 231 -18.30 8.78 3.75
CA LEU A 231 -19.37 9.23 2.89
C LEU A 231 -19.27 8.59 1.50
N SER A 232 -20.35 8.62 0.73
CA SER A 232 -20.40 8.03 -0.62
C SER A 232 -19.41 8.66 -1.61
N ASN A 233 -18.91 9.86 -1.30
CA ASN A 233 -17.88 10.56 -2.07
C ASN A 233 -16.45 10.22 -1.60
N TYR A 234 -16.27 9.24 -0.71
CA TYR A 234 -15.00 8.84 -0.08
C TYR A 234 -14.37 9.87 0.87
N GLN A 235 -15.16 10.80 1.39
CA GLN A 235 -14.73 11.66 2.49
C GLN A 235 -14.85 10.91 3.81
N ILE A 236 -13.80 11.00 4.64
CA ILE A 236 -13.74 10.44 5.98
C ILE A 236 -14.18 11.53 6.95
N GLU A 237 -15.19 11.22 7.75
CA GLU A 237 -15.60 12.05 8.87
C GLU A 237 -15.37 11.30 10.16
N TYR A 238 -14.96 12.01 11.20
CA TYR A 238 -14.86 11.50 12.55
C TYR A 238 -15.70 12.35 13.51
N LYS A 239 -16.11 11.73 14.60
CA LYS A 239 -17.00 12.33 15.59
C LYS A 239 -16.18 12.96 16.71
N LEU A 240 -16.36 14.26 16.91
CA LEU A 240 -15.76 15.00 18.02
C LEU A 240 -16.43 14.64 19.35
N ALA A 241 -15.77 14.96 20.47
CA ALA A 241 -16.33 14.78 21.81
C ALA A 241 -17.65 15.56 22.01
N SER A 242 -17.84 16.66 21.28
CA SER A 242 -19.09 17.43 21.24
C SER A 242 -20.26 16.67 20.57
N GLY A 243 -19.97 15.57 19.88
CA GLY A 243 -20.92 14.79 19.10
C GLY A 243 -21.09 15.24 17.65
N SER A 244 -20.47 16.36 17.26
CA SER A 244 -20.44 16.83 15.87
C SER A 244 -19.54 15.96 14.99
N TRP A 245 -19.88 15.87 13.71
CA TRP A 245 -19.03 15.26 12.69
C TRP A 245 -18.08 16.31 12.13
N TYR A 246 -16.84 15.90 11.88
CA TYR A 246 -15.78 16.72 11.32
C TYR A 246 -15.09 15.98 10.18
N ASP A 247 -14.88 16.67 9.06
CA ASP A 247 -13.99 16.27 7.97
C ASP A 247 -12.77 17.20 7.97
N ALA A 248 -11.56 16.66 7.73
CA ALA A 248 -10.39 17.51 7.50
C ALA A 248 -10.22 17.71 5.99
N ASP A 249 -11.10 18.52 5.41
CA ASP A 249 -11.21 18.75 3.97
C ASP A 249 -10.23 19.79 3.40
N GLY A 250 -9.34 20.35 4.23
CA GLY A 250 -8.09 20.96 3.77
C GLY A 250 -7.69 22.32 4.34
N GLU A 251 -8.54 22.99 5.13
CA GLU A 251 -8.27 24.37 5.56
C GLU A 251 -8.27 24.58 7.08
N ASP A 252 -8.79 23.62 7.85
CA ASP A 252 -8.86 23.66 9.31
C ASP A 252 -8.49 22.26 9.84
N TYR A 253 -7.50 22.19 10.72
CA TYR A 253 -7.13 20.96 11.43
C TYR A 253 -7.29 21.21 12.94
N THR A 254 -8.50 21.54 13.38
CA THR A 254 -8.76 21.63 14.81
C THR A 254 -8.85 20.24 15.43
N THR A 255 -7.70 19.81 15.96
CA THR A 255 -7.48 18.85 17.06
C THR A 255 -8.24 17.52 17.03
N ILE A 256 -7.68 16.57 16.28
CA ILE A 256 -7.78 15.15 16.64
C ILE A 256 -6.95 14.94 17.92
N GLY A 257 -7.57 15.13 19.10
CA GLY A 257 -6.95 14.81 20.39
C GLY A 257 -6.80 15.93 21.41
N SER A 258 -7.71 16.92 21.46
CA SER A 258 -7.78 17.79 22.66
C SER A 258 -8.48 17.07 23.80
N ASP A 259 -7.73 16.26 24.55
CA ASP A 259 -7.98 16.17 25.97
C ASP A 259 -7.93 17.60 26.54
N SER A 260 -8.98 17.97 27.25
CA SER A 260 -9.12 19.27 27.87
C SER A 260 -7.90 19.58 28.74
N ASN A 261 -7.03 20.48 28.27
CA ASN A 261 -6.27 21.51 29.00
C ASN A 261 -4.97 21.84 28.26
N GLU A 262 -5.01 22.80 27.35
CA GLU A 262 -4.07 23.94 27.26
C GLU A 262 -4.22 24.64 25.90
N ASP A 263 -4.29 25.98 25.95
CA ASP A 263 -4.17 26.89 24.83
C ASP A 263 -2.84 26.66 24.10
N THR A 264 -2.89 26.10 22.89
CA THR A 264 -1.87 26.38 21.86
C THR A 264 -2.54 26.38 20.49
N ALA A 265 -3.05 27.55 20.11
CA ALA A 265 -3.13 27.92 18.71
C ALA A 265 -1.70 28.09 18.18
N ASP A 266 -1.06 27.01 17.75
CA ASP A 266 0.15 27.09 16.95
C ASP A 266 -0.19 26.76 15.50
N LYS A 267 -0.42 27.83 14.75
CA LYS A 267 -0.69 27.82 13.33
C LYS A 267 0.60 27.43 12.60
N VAL A 268 0.76 26.15 12.27
CA VAL A 268 1.85 25.74 11.38
C VAL A 268 1.52 26.22 9.97
N SER A 269 2.18 27.31 9.57
CA SER A 269 2.23 27.78 8.19
C SER A 269 2.97 26.73 7.36
N THR A 270 2.28 26.07 6.44
CA THR A 270 2.94 25.41 5.31
C THR A 270 3.67 26.50 4.52
N GLY A 271 5.00 26.40 4.46
CA GLY A 271 5.82 27.32 3.67
C GLY A 271 5.39 27.32 2.21
N ASP A 272 5.49 28.49 1.58
CA ASP A 272 5.22 28.75 0.17
C ASP A 272 5.92 27.74 -0.76
N GLY A 273 5.19 26.69 -1.13
CA GLY A 273 5.52 25.79 -2.23
C GLY A 273 4.65 26.14 -3.43
N ASN A 274 4.94 27.26 -4.10
CA ASN A 274 4.34 27.58 -5.39
C ASN A 274 4.74 26.51 -6.42
N SER A 275 3.94 25.47 -6.55
CA SER A 275 3.94 24.55 -7.68
C SER A 275 2.52 24.54 -8.24
N GLN A 276 2.28 25.44 -9.19
CA GLN A 276 1.18 25.31 -10.14
C GLN A 276 1.29 23.93 -10.81
N ALA A 277 0.43 22.99 -10.41
CA ALA A 277 0.11 21.86 -11.25
C ALA A 277 -0.78 22.39 -12.38
N SER A 278 -0.16 22.69 -13.51
CA SER A 278 -0.89 22.95 -14.75
C SER A 278 -1.69 21.71 -15.10
N ASP A 279 -3.00 21.88 -15.24
CA ASP A 279 -3.87 20.99 -15.98
C ASP A 279 -3.26 20.79 -17.37
N SER A 280 -3.01 19.55 -17.75
CA SER A 280 -2.69 19.21 -19.13
C SER A 280 -3.48 17.97 -19.49
N GLU A 281 -4.60 18.23 -20.14
CA GLU A 281 -5.35 17.27 -20.93
C GLU A 281 -4.39 16.53 -21.87
N ALA A 282 -4.41 15.20 -21.82
CA ALA A 282 -3.75 14.37 -22.79
C ALA A 282 -4.56 14.41 -24.10
N SER A 283 -4.22 15.34 -24.99
CA SER A 283 -4.67 15.30 -26.38
C SER A 283 -3.52 14.83 -27.28
N ASN A 284 -3.84 13.85 -28.10
CA ASN A 284 -2.94 13.14 -29.00
C ASN A 284 -2.13 14.08 -29.90
N VAL A 285 -0.83 13.83 -30.02
CA VAL A 285 0.02 14.40 -31.07
C VAL A 285 0.54 13.24 -31.92
N GLU A 286 -0.18 12.96 -33.00
CA GLU A 286 0.44 12.42 -34.21
C GLU A 286 0.67 13.57 -35.21
N GLU A 287 1.66 13.32 -36.07
CA GLU A 287 2.12 14.06 -37.25
C GLU A 287 3.12 15.20 -37.05
N ASN A 288 4.28 15.06 -37.71
CA ASN A 288 4.41 15.64 -39.06
C ASN A 288 5.72 15.21 -39.74
N SER A 289 5.62 14.76 -40.99
CA SER A 289 6.56 15.15 -42.04
C SER A 289 5.85 15.06 -43.39
N THR A 290 5.55 16.19 -44.04
CA THR A 290 6.33 16.72 -45.18
C THR A 290 5.55 17.78 -46.01
N ALA A 291 6.20 18.93 -46.21
CA ALA A 291 6.18 19.89 -47.34
C ALA A 291 4.88 20.49 -47.92
N ALA A 292 4.74 21.80 -47.66
CA ALA A 292 4.60 22.94 -48.58
C ALA A 292 3.90 22.80 -49.96
N GLY A 293 2.85 23.62 -50.17
CA GLY A 293 2.41 24.11 -51.48
C GLY A 293 0.95 24.59 -51.54
N SER A 294 0.70 25.90 -51.36
CA SER A 294 -0.58 26.59 -51.71
C SER A 294 -0.68 26.81 -53.24
N PRO A 295 -1.84 27.20 -53.88
CA PRO A 295 -3.10 27.72 -53.31
C PRO A 295 -4.46 27.24 -53.93
N ALA A 296 -5.53 27.36 -53.12
CA ALA A 296 -6.93 27.76 -53.43
C ALA A 296 -7.84 26.88 -54.37
N PRO A 297 -9.17 27.13 -54.45
CA PRO A 297 -10.20 26.24 -53.89
C PRO A 297 -11.08 25.59 -54.97
N SER A 298 -11.62 24.38 -54.70
CA SER A 298 -12.57 23.74 -55.62
C SER A 298 -13.84 23.29 -54.91
N ILE A 299 -14.92 23.82 -55.47
CA ILE A 299 -16.33 23.67 -55.12
C ILE A 299 -16.84 22.25 -55.44
N ILE A 300 -17.73 21.80 -54.56
CA ILE A 300 -18.66 20.67 -54.61
C ILE A 300 -19.25 20.45 -56.01
N VAL A 301 -19.30 19.21 -56.51
CA VAL A 301 -20.48 18.66 -57.23
C VAL A 301 -20.51 17.12 -57.11
N THR A 302 -21.43 16.58 -56.33
CA THR A 302 -21.98 15.24 -56.54
C THR A 302 -23.07 15.32 -57.62
N LEU A 303 -23.02 14.36 -58.54
CA LEU A 303 -23.87 14.22 -59.72
C LEU A 303 -25.36 14.12 -59.38
N ALA A 304 -26.16 14.91 -60.10
CA ALA A 304 -27.54 14.58 -60.44
C ALA A 304 -27.82 14.94 -61.90
N SER A 305 -28.05 13.87 -62.69
CA SER A 305 -29.14 13.77 -63.67
C SER A 305 -28.99 14.35 -65.08
N LEU A 306 -29.54 13.56 -66.02
CA LEU A 306 -29.96 13.84 -67.40
C LEU A 306 -28.83 14.00 -68.44
N LEU A 307 -28.93 13.56 -69.69
CA LEU A 307 -29.78 12.67 -70.50
C LEU A 307 -29.12 12.69 -71.89
N ILE A 308 -29.32 11.62 -72.68
CA ILE A 308 -29.54 11.69 -74.14
C ILE A 308 -28.32 12.04 -75.03
N SER A 309 -27.80 10.93 -75.58
CA SER A 309 -27.74 10.66 -77.02
C SER A 309 -26.58 11.17 -77.84
N ALA A 310 -26.06 10.21 -78.63
CA ALA A 310 -25.71 10.32 -80.04
C ALA A 310 -24.48 11.21 -80.32
N LEU A 311 -23.55 10.87 -81.19
CA LEU A 311 -23.51 9.92 -82.28
C LEU A 311 -22.06 9.99 -82.80
N LEU A 312 -21.60 8.91 -83.44
CA LEU A 312 -20.67 8.91 -84.59
C LEU A 312 -19.25 9.50 -84.39
N VAL A 313 -18.20 8.67 -84.40
CA VAL A 313 -17.51 8.06 -85.57
C VAL A 313 -16.27 8.87 -86.00
N ALA A 314 -15.17 8.11 -86.09
CA ALA A 314 -13.96 8.29 -86.90
C ALA A 314 -13.15 9.59 -86.69
N THR A 315 -11.83 9.54 -86.56
CA THR A 315 -10.86 8.70 -87.28
C THR A 315 -9.68 8.34 -86.40
#